data_AF-A0A7K7KSE1-F1
#
_entry.id   AF-A0A7K7KSE1-F1
#
_cell.length_a   1.000
_cell.length_b   1.000
_cell.length_c   1.000
_cell.angle_alpha   90.00
_cell.angle_beta   90.00
_cell.angle_gamma   90.00
#
_symmetry.space_group_name_H-M   'P 1'
#
loop_
_entity.id
_entity.type
_entity.pdbx_description
1 polymer ?
#
loop_
_entity_poly.entity_id
_entity_poly.type
_entity_poly.pdbx_seq_one_letter_code
_entity_poly.pdbx_strand_id
1 'polypeptide(L)'
;PEAPRCFAALSTVQLRALLQDEPRLQRAARLSRKFQSLQLEREMCLASNSTLARENLSLRPQLEDGKASLAIKYQELREIQEACWDKQQRLETYLEKWSPQSALGQLQAKLDASEAESEAQMEQFLAQDLPLDAFLESFCQSRTRSHICRVQLEKLQELLQKGRADRDPAGPVGCPGVQVSPAP
;
A
#
# COMPACT_ATOMS: atom_id res chain seq x y z
N PRO A 1 -9.15 -32.30 71.32
CA PRO A 1 -7.68 -32.35 71.52
C PRO A 1 -6.95 -31.51 70.48
N GLU A 2 -6.16 -30.53 70.92
CA GLU A 2 -5.39 -29.66 70.03
C GLU A 2 -4.33 -30.46 69.25
N ALA A 3 -4.14 -30.11 67.98
CA ALA A 3 -3.14 -30.74 67.14
C ALA A 3 -1.74 -30.22 67.52
N PRO A 4 -0.74 -31.10 67.69
CA PRO A 4 0.58 -30.70 68.17
C PRO A 4 1.31 -29.85 67.12
N ARG A 5 1.82 -28.68 67.55
CA ARG A 5 2.60 -27.76 66.69
C ARG A 5 4.05 -28.25 66.48
N CYS A 6 4.56 -29.08 67.39
CA CYS A 6 5.91 -29.63 67.34
C CYS A 6 5.88 -31.14 67.67
N PHE A 7 6.26 -31.97 66.70
CA PHE A 7 6.33 -33.43 66.88
C PHE A 7 7.46 -33.87 67.83
N ALA A 8 8.49 -33.04 68.00
CA ALA A 8 9.63 -33.31 68.87
C ALA A 8 9.28 -33.37 70.37
N ALA A 9 8.12 -32.84 70.78
CA ALA A 9 7.68 -32.82 72.17
C ALA A 9 6.74 -34.00 72.53
N LEU A 10 6.50 -34.92 71.60
CA LEU A 10 5.56 -36.03 71.77
C LEU A 10 6.30 -37.31 72.19
N SER A 11 5.72 -38.05 73.14
CA SER A 11 6.19 -39.39 73.51
C SER A 11 5.97 -40.42 72.40
N THR A 12 6.68 -41.54 72.43
CA THR A 12 6.57 -42.63 71.44
C THR A 12 5.14 -43.19 71.33
N VAL A 13 4.41 -43.27 72.44
CA VAL A 13 3.00 -43.70 72.48
C VAL A 13 2.10 -42.66 71.80
N GLN A 14 2.32 -41.37 72.04
CA GLN A 14 1.55 -40.29 71.41
C GLN A 14 1.83 -40.17 69.91
N LEU A 15 3.07 -40.41 69.48
CA LEU A 15 3.44 -40.46 68.06
C LEU A 15 2.77 -41.64 67.34
N ARG A 16 2.73 -42.84 67.95
CA ARG A 16 2.01 -43.99 67.39
C ARG A 16 0.51 -43.77 67.31
N ALA A 17 -0.09 -43.16 68.34
CA ALA A 17 -1.50 -42.79 68.31
C ALA A 17 -1.81 -41.74 67.23
N LEU A 18 -0.89 -40.79 67.00
CA LEU A 18 -1.04 -39.77 65.95
C LEU A 18 -0.89 -40.36 64.54
N LEU A 19 -0.03 -41.36 64.35
CA LEU A 19 0.12 -42.09 63.09
C LEU A 19 -1.13 -42.90 62.73
N GLN A 20 -1.91 -43.32 63.73
CA GLN A 20 -3.19 -44.04 63.52
C GLN A 20 -4.39 -43.09 63.37
N ASP A 21 -4.20 -41.77 63.57
CA ASP A 21 -5.25 -40.75 63.49
C ASP A 21 -4.91 -39.77 62.35
N GLU A 22 -5.21 -40.20 61.12
CA GLU A 22 -4.99 -39.44 59.88
C GLU A 22 -5.55 -38.00 59.91
N PRO A 23 -6.80 -37.73 60.34
CA PRO A 23 -7.30 -36.37 60.37
C PRO A 23 -6.57 -35.50 61.41
N ARG A 24 -6.02 -36.08 62.49
CA ARG A 24 -5.19 -35.35 63.45
C ARG A 24 -3.79 -35.10 62.90
N LEU A 25 -3.21 -36.03 62.16
CA LEU A 25 -1.94 -35.86 61.46
C LEU A 25 -2.04 -34.76 60.38
N GLN A 26 -3.10 -34.77 59.56
CA GLN A 26 -3.35 -33.74 58.55
C GLN A 26 -3.52 -32.35 59.18
N ARG A 27 -4.23 -32.26 60.32
CA ARG A 27 -4.33 -31.00 61.09
C ARG A 27 -2.96 -30.53 61.57
N ALA A 28 -2.12 -31.40 62.11
CA ALA A 28 -0.76 -31.05 62.53
C ALA A 28 0.11 -30.61 61.33
N ALA A 29 0.00 -31.28 60.18
CA ALA A 29 0.70 -30.90 58.96
C ALA A 29 0.27 -29.52 58.44
N ARG A 30 -1.03 -29.21 58.46
CA ARG A 30 -1.57 -27.88 58.08
C ARG A 30 -1.11 -26.76 59.02
N LEU A 31 -0.88 -27.09 60.30
CA LEU A 31 -0.35 -26.15 61.29
C LEU A 31 1.18 -26.01 61.24
N SER A 32 1.86 -26.81 60.42
CA SER A 32 3.31 -26.70 60.29
C SER A 32 3.70 -25.39 59.62
N ARG A 33 4.81 -24.79 60.08
CA ARG A 33 5.34 -23.54 59.53
C ARG A 33 5.59 -23.61 58.01
N LYS A 34 6.09 -24.76 57.53
CA LYS A 34 6.35 -24.99 56.10
C LYS A 34 5.05 -25.01 55.28
N PHE A 35 3.99 -25.63 55.79
CA PHE A 35 2.71 -25.63 55.10
C PHE A 35 2.09 -24.23 55.08
N GLN A 36 2.14 -23.51 56.22
CA GLN A 36 1.62 -22.14 56.31
C GLN A 36 2.37 -21.16 55.39
N SER A 37 3.70 -21.26 55.28
CA SER A 37 4.47 -20.41 54.37
C SER A 37 4.09 -20.64 52.92
N LEU A 38 3.96 -21.90 52.50
CA LEU A 38 3.51 -22.25 51.15
C LEU A 38 2.07 -21.79 50.86
N GLN A 39 1.17 -21.86 51.86
CA GLN A 39 -0.18 -21.33 51.70
C GLN A 39 -0.17 -19.80 51.51
N LEU A 40 0.62 -19.09 52.31
CA LEU A 40 0.76 -17.64 52.16
C LEU A 40 1.34 -17.26 50.80
N GLU A 41 2.40 -17.93 50.35
CA GLU A 41 2.99 -17.73 49.02
C GLU A 41 1.97 -17.98 47.91
N ARG A 42 1.17 -19.04 48.02
CA ARG A 42 0.08 -19.34 47.10
C ARG A 42 -0.96 -18.23 47.07
N GLU A 43 -1.42 -17.77 48.23
CA GLU A 43 -2.41 -16.69 48.33
C GLU A 43 -1.89 -15.38 47.75
N MET A 44 -0.64 -15.01 48.01
CA MET A 44 0.00 -13.84 47.41
C MET A 44 0.08 -13.96 45.88
N CYS A 45 0.47 -15.13 45.37
CA CYS A 45 0.53 -15.37 43.92
C CYS A 45 -0.85 -15.31 43.28
N LEU A 46 -1.87 -15.90 43.90
CA LEU A 46 -3.26 -15.86 43.41
C LEU A 46 -3.81 -14.43 43.44
N ALA A 47 -3.53 -13.65 44.48
CA ALA A 47 -3.92 -12.25 44.57
C ALA A 47 -3.29 -11.43 43.45
N SER A 48 -1.98 -11.58 43.24
CA SER A 48 -1.23 -10.91 42.15
C SER A 48 -1.71 -11.31 40.76
N ASN A 49 -1.94 -12.60 40.52
CA ASN A 49 -2.49 -13.06 39.24
C ASN A 49 -3.90 -12.51 39.01
N SER A 50 -4.74 -12.46 40.05
CA SER A 50 -6.09 -11.92 39.96
C SER A 50 -6.12 -10.42 39.68
N THR A 51 -5.19 -9.63 40.25
CA THR A 51 -5.06 -8.21 39.94
C THR A 51 -4.63 -8.01 38.49
N LEU A 52 -3.59 -8.72 38.03
CA LEU A 52 -3.12 -8.65 36.64
C LEU A 52 -4.19 -9.10 35.64
N ALA A 53 -4.93 -10.18 35.95
CA ALA A 53 -6.01 -10.65 35.10
C ALA A 53 -7.12 -9.59 34.97
N ARG A 54 -7.47 -8.93 36.07
CA ARG A 54 -8.48 -7.85 36.08
C ARG A 54 -8.00 -6.65 35.25
N GLU A 55 -6.75 -6.25 35.41
CA GLU A 55 -6.15 -5.16 34.63
C GLU A 55 -6.11 -5.51 33.13
N ASN A 56 -5.63 -6.70 32.77
CA ASN A 56 -5.63 -7.17 31.38
C ASN A 56 -7.02 -7.20 30.76
N LEU A 57 -8.03 -7.67 31.51
CA LEU A 57 -9.42 -7.66 31.05
C LEU A 57 -9.96 -6.24 30.88
N SER A 58 -9.54 -5.30 31.73
CA SER A 58 -9.95 -3.88 31.62
C SER A 58 -9.33 -3.17 30.41
N LEU A 59 -8.11 -3.56 30.00
CA LEU A 59 -7.41 -2.98 28.86
C LEU A 59 -7.82 -3.59 27.51
N ARG A 60 -8.32 -4.83 27.53
CA ARG A 60 -8.75 -5.55 26.34
C ARG A 60 -9.71 -4.76 25.43
N PRO A 61 -10.80 -4.13 25.91
CA PRO A 61 -11.70 -3.38 25.04
C PRO A 61 -10.98 -2.21 24.33
N GLN A 62 -10.13 -1.46 25.04
CA GLN A 62 -9.37 -0.35 24.45
C GLN A 62 -8.41 -0.83 23.34
N LEU A 63 -7.79 -2.01 23.54
CA LEU A 63 -6.93 -2.62 22.51
C LEU A 63 -7.73 -3.10 21.30
N GLU A 64 -8.90 -3.70 21.53
CA GLU A 64 -9.80 -4.16 20.46
C GLU A 64 -10.32 -2.96 19.65
N ASP A 65 -10.77 -1.90 20.32
CA ASP A 65 -11.22 -0.65 19.70
C ASP A 65 -10.08 0.02 18.91
N GLY A 66 -8.88 0.08 19.50
CA GLY A 66 -7.69 0.63 18.85
C GLY A 66 -7.32 -0.14 17.58
N LYS A 67 -7.37 -1.48 17.63
CA LYS A 67 -7.15 -2.34 16.45
C LYS A 67 -8.20 -2.12 15.37
N ALA A 68 -9.48 -2.00 15.75
CA ALA A 68 -10.56 -1.75 14.81
C ALA A 68 -10.41 -0.37 14.13
N SER A 69 -10.13 0.67 14.91
CA SER A 69 -9.87 2.02 14.40
C SER A 69 -8.67 2.05 13.45
N LEU A 70 -7.59 1.37 13.80
CA LEU A 70 -6.41 1.25 12.95
C LEU A 70 -6.72 0.53 11.63
N ALA A 71 -7.50 -0.55 11.68
CA ALA A 71 -7.93 -1.27 10.48
C ALA A 71 -8.76 -0.38 9.54
N ILE A 72 -9.66 0.45 10.09
CA ILE A 72 -10.43 1.44 9.32
C ILE A 72 -9.47 2.44 8.64
N LYS A 73 -8.48 2.96 9.35
CA LYS A 73 -7.49 3.89 8.77
C LYS A 73 -6.64 3.26 7.67
N TYR A 74 -6.24 2.01 7.81
CA TYR A 74 -5.56 1.29 6.73
C TYR A 74 -6.45 1.08 5.51
N GLN A 75 -7.75 0.84 5.72
CA GLN A 75 -8.71 0.71 4.63
C GLN A 75 -8.91 2.05 3.89
N GLU A 76 -9.13 3.15 4.63
CA GLU A 76 -9.20 4.51 4.05
C GLU A 76 -7.94 4.85 3.23
N LEU A 77 -6.75 4.54 3.76
CA LEU A 77 -5.48 4.77 3.08
C LEU A 77 -5.41 4.00 1.76
N ARG A 78 -5.82 2.73 1.76
CA ARG A 78 -5.83 1.89 0.56
C ARG A 78 -6.74 2.48 -0.52
N GLU A 79 -7.96 2.87 -0.14
CA GLU A 79 -8.93 3.48 -1.06
C GLU A 79 -8.39 4.78 -1.68
N ILE A 80 -7.72 5.62 -0.88
CA ILE A 80 -7.09 6.85 -1.38
C ILE A 80 -5.93 6.52 -2.32
N GLN A 81 -5.10 5.52 -2.00
CA GLN A 81 -4.00 5.10 -2.85
C GLN A 81 -4.48 4.58 -4.20
N GLU A 82 -5.50 3.72 -4.21
CA GLU A 82 -6.13 3.21 -5.43
C GLU A 82 -6.72 4.36 -6.25
N ALA A 83 -7.47 5.27 -5.63
CA ALA A 83 -8.02 6.45 -6.32
C ALA A 83 -6.94 7.38 -6.87
N CYS A 84 -5.82 7.54 -6.18
CA CYS A 84 -4.67 8.31 -6.66
C CYS A 84 -3.99 7.63 -7.84
N TRP A 85 -3.80 6.31 -7.77
CA TRP A 85 -3.25 5.51 -8.86
C TRP A 85 -4.11 5.61 -10.11
N ASP A 86 -5.43 5.46 -9.99
CA ASP A 86 -6.37 5.59 -11.09
C ASP A 86 -6.31 6.98 -11.74
N LYS A 87 -6.26 8.04 -10.91
CA LYS A 87 -6.11 9.41 -11.41
C LYS A 87 -4.78 9.61 -12.12
N GLN A 88 -3.70 9.06 -11.60
CA GLN A 88 -2.39 9.13 -12.22
C GLN A 88 -2.37 8.42 -13.58
N GLN A 89 -2.89 7.19 -13.66
CA GLN A 89 -2.99 6.46 -14.93
C GLN A 89 -3.83 7.22 -15.96
N ARG A 90 -4.95 7.80 -15.55
CA ARG A 90 -5.76 8.65 -16.45
C ARG A 90 -4.97 9.88 -16.91
N LEU A 91 -4.25 10.56 -16.01
CA LEU A 91 -3.41 11.70 -16.39
C LEU A 91 -2.30 11.29 -17.36
N GLU A 92 -1.61 10.18 -17.12
CA GLU A 92 -0.57 9.65 -18.02
C GLU A 92 -1.15 9.43 -19.43
N THR A 93 -2.29 8.73 -19.56
CA THR A 93 -2.94 8.53 -20.86
C THR A 93 -3.35 9.84 -21.55
N TYR A 94 -3.86 10.83 -20.80
CA TYR A 94 -4.16 12.14 -21.36
C TYR A 94 -2.90 12.87 -21.82
N LEU A 95 -1.84 12.85 -21.02
CA LEU A 95 -0.57 13.50 -21.35
C LEU A 95 0.09 12.85 -22.58
N GLU A 96 0.04 11.53 -22.70
CA GLU A 96 0.52 10.82 -23.88
C GLU A 96 -0.29 11.20 -25.13
N LYS A 97 -1.62 11.12 -25.05
CA LYS A 97 -2.52 11.44 -26.17
C LYS A 97 -2.37 12.86 -26.67
N TRP A 98 -2.21 13.82 -25.75
CA TRP A 98 -2.10 15.25 -26.05
C TRP A 98 -0.67 15.76 -26.00
N SER A 99 0.32 14.85 -26.03
CA SER A 99 1.73 15.23 -26.08
C SER A 99 2.07 15.92 -27.40
N PRO A 100 3.06 16.82 -27.41
CA PRO A 100 3.59 17.38 -28.66
C PRO A 100 4.09 16.31 -29.63
N GLN A 101 4.61 15.19 -29.12
CA GLN A 101 5.04 14.03 -29.89
C GLN A 101 3.85 13.34 -30.57
N SER A 102 2.74 13.14 -29.87
CA SER A 102 1.49 12.64 -30.45
C SER A 102 0.98 13.58 -31.55
N ALA A 103 1.01 14.90 -31.31
CA ALA A 103 0.63 15.89 -32.32
C ALA A 103 1.53 15.84 -33.57
N LEU A 104 2.85 15.67 -33.40
CA LEU A 104 3.78 15.46 -34.53
C LEU A 104 3.43 14.21 -35.33
N GLY A 105 3.21 13.08 -34.66
CA GLY A 105 2.84 11.83 -35.33
C GLY A 105 1.52 11.96 -36.11
N GLN A 106 0.52 12.65 -35.55
CA GLN A 106 -0.75 12.92 -36.23
C GLN A 106 -0.58 13.83 -37.44
N LEU A 107 0.26 14.87 -37.36
CA LEU A 107 0.55 15.75 -38.50
C LEU A 107 1.30 15.01 -39.61
N GLN A 108 2.27 14.15 -39.25
CA GLN A 108 3.00 13.33 -40.21
C GLN A 108 2.04 12.38 -40.95
N ALA A 109 1.19 11.66 -40.22
CA ALA A 109 0.21 10.76 -40.83
C ALA A 109 -0.77 11.48 -41.78
N LYS A 110 -1.19 12.71 -41.43
CA LYS A 110 -2.03 13.55 -42.30
C LYS A 110 -1.28 14.02 -43.55
N LEU A 111 0.00 14.38 -43.40
CA LEU A 111 0.86 14.75 -44.53
C LEU A 111 0.97 13.58 -45.50
N ASP A 112 1.41 12.42 -45.01
CA ASP A 112 1.59 11.20 -45.80
C ASP A 112 0.30 10.81 -46.52
N ALA A 113 -0.86 10.87 -45.82
CA ALA A 113 -2.15 10.56 -46.42
C ALA A 113 -2.53 11.55 -47.55
N SER A 114 -2.30 12.85 -47.37
CA SER A 114 -2.60 13.85 -48.40
C SER A 114 -1.63 13.79 -49.59
N GLU A 115 -0.38 13.39 -49.37
CA GLU A 115 0.60 13.17 -50.44
C GLU A 115 0.22 11.94 -51.27
N ALA A 116 -0.09 10.82 -50.62
CA ALA A 116 -0.58 9.61 -51.28
C ALA A 116 -1.89 9.86 -52.06
N GLU A 117 -2.82 10.65 -51.53
CA GLU A 117 -4.04 11.04 -52.25
C GLU A 117 -3.70 11.85 -53.51
N SER A 118 -2.75 12.79 -53.43
CA SER A 118 -2.34 13.58 -54.58
C SER A 118 -1.61 12.75 -55.65
N GLU A 119 -0.84 11.75 -55.24
CA GLU A 119 -0.19 10.80 -56.15
C GLU A 119 -1.22 9.92 -56.86
N ALA A 120 -2.19 9.37 -56.12
CA ALA A 120 -3.28 8.59 -56.70
C ALA A 120 -4.11 9.40 -57.72
N GLN A 121 -4.40 10.66 -57.42
CA GLN A 121 -5.10 11.56 -58.35
C GLN A 121 -4.27 11.82 -59.62
N MET A 122 -2.95 11.97 -59.49
CA MET A 122 -2.04 12.12 -60.62
C MET A 122 -2.01 10.86 -61.49
N GLU A 123 -1.90 9.69 -60.87
CA GLU A 123 -1.91 8.39 -61.58
C GLU A 123 -3.21 8.18 -62.36
N GLN A 124 -4.36 8.45 -61.74
CA GLN A 124 -5.67 8.35 -62.39
C GLN A 124 -5.81 9.32 -63.57
N PHE A 125 -5.33 10.56 -63.42
CA PHE A 125 -5.34 11.53 -64.51
C PHE A 125 -4.44 11.09 -65.68
N LEU A 126 -3.25 10.57 -65.41
CA LEU A 126 -2.33 10.05 -66.44
C LEU A 126 -2.88 8.80 -67.14
N ALA A 127 -3.66 7.98 -66.41
CA ALA A 127 -4.40 6.85 -66.98
C ALA A 127 -5.64 7.27 -67.80
N GLN A 128 -5.97 8.57 -67.83
CA GLN A 128 -7.18 9.12 -68.46
C GLN A 128 -8.50 8.69 -67.78
N ASP A 129 -8.42 8.20 -66.55
CA ASP A 129 -9.58 7.78 -65.73
C ASP A 129 -10.24 8.96 -64.98
N LEU A 130 -9.60 10.13 -64.97
CA LEU A 130 -10.07 11.35 -64.29
C LEU A 130 -10.07 12.54 -65.28
N PRO A 131 -11.21 13.23 -65.50
CA PRO A 131 -11.26 14.38 -66.40
C PRO A 131 -10.50 15.58 -65.83
N LEU A 132 -10.00 16.46 -66.70
CA LEU A 132 -9.11 17.57 -66.35
C LEU A 132 -9.69 18.47 -65.25
N ASP A 133 -10.94 18.90 -65.38
CA ASP A 133 -11.54 19.85 -64.43
C ASP A 133 -11.66 19.22 -63.03
N ALA A 134 -12.07 17.95 -62.95
CA ALA A 134 -12.16 17.22 -61.68
C ALA A 134 -10.77 16.97 -61.06
N PHE A 135 -9.78 16.63 -61.89
CA PHE A 135 -8.39 16.49 -61.44
C PHE A 135 -7.87 17.79 -60.84
N LEU A 136 -8.02 18.92 -61.55
CA LEU A 136 -7.51 20.21 -61.07
C LEU A 136 -8.12 20.60 -59.74
N GLU A 137 -9.43 20.42 -59.58
CA GLU A 137 -10.12 20.68 -58.32
C GLU A 137 -9.59 19.80 -57.19
N SER A 138 -9.61 18.47 -57.36
CA SER A 138 -9.24 17.53 -56.30
C SER A 138 -7.74 17.56 -55.96
N PHE A 139 -6.89 17.73 -56.96
CA PHE A 139 -5.43 17.78 -56.82
C PHE A 139 -4.97 19.08 -56.15
N CYS A 140 -5.56 20.23 -56.52
CA CYS A 140 -5.24 21.48 -55.84
C CYS A 140 -5.65 21.43 -54.36
N GLN A 141 -6.78 20.79 -54.04
CA GLN A 141 -7.23 20.58 -52.66
C GLN A 141 -6.29 19.67 -51.87
N SER A 142 -5.90 18.50 -52.42
CA SER A 142 -4.97 17.57 -51.75
C SER A 142 -3.58 18.19 -51.55
N ARG A 143 -3.04 18.87 -52.56
CA ARG A 143 -1.74 19.56 -52.48
C ARG A 143 -1.76 20.72 -51.50
N THR A 144 -2.84 21.49 -51.44
CA THR A 144 -2.98 22.56 -50.46
C THR A 144 -2.97 21.99 -49.03
N ARG A 145 -3.70 20.89 -48.77
CA ARG A 145 -3.67 20.19 -47.48
C ARG A 145 -2.27 19.68 -47.12
N SER A 146 -1.58 19.05 -48.08
CA SER A 146 -0.20 18.57 -47.92
C SER A 146 0.75 19.72 -47.54
N HIS A 147 0.74 20.83 -48.28
CA HIS A 147 1.59 21.98 -47.98
C HIS A 147 1.29 22.60 -46.62
N ILE A 148 0.02 22.73 -46.24
CA ILE A 148 -0.37 23.22 -44.90
C ILE A 148 0.16 22.28 -43.81
N CYS A 149 -0.03 20.97 -43.95
CA CYS A 149 0.44 19.99 -42.97
C CYS A 149 1.96 19.99 -42.84
N ARG A 150 2.69 20.10 -43.97
CA ARG A 150 4.15 20.18 -43.99
C ARG A 150 4.67 21.39 -43.22
N VAL A 151 4.11 22.57 -43.50
CA VAL A 151 4.48 23.79 -42.77
C VAL A 151 4.13 23.69 -41.28
N GLN A 152 2.96 23.14 -40.93
CA GLN A 152 2.59 22.92 -39.53
C GLN A 152 3.56 21.98 -38.81
N LEU A 153 3.99 20.91 -39.48
CA LEU A 153 4.94 19.93 -38.95
C LEU A 153 6.31 20.56 -38.71
N GLU A 154 6.86 21.28 -39.70
CA GLU A 154 8.13 22.01 -39.58
C GLU A 154 8.08 23.02 -38.42
N LYS A 155 6.99 23.80 -38.32
CA LYS A 155 6.85 24.81 -37.25
C LYS A 155 6.72 24.19 -35.87
N LEU A 156 6.00 23.08 -35.73
CA LEU A 156 5.92 22.36 -34.46
C LEU A 156 7.29 21.78 -34.06
N GLN A 157 8.05 21.22 -35.01
CA GLN A 157 9.41 20.74 -34.76
C GLN A 157 10.35 21.87 -34.32
N GLU A 158 10.31 23.02 -34.99
CA GLU A 158 11.09 24.21 -34.60
C GLU A 158 10.79 24.66 -33.16
N LEU A 159 9.50 24.73 -32.79
CA LEU A 159 9.08 25.11 -31.44
C LEU A 159 9.59 24.13 -30.38
N LEU A 160 9.54 22.83 -30.68
CA LEU A 160 10.02 21.79 -29.75
C LEU A 160 11.54 21.79 -29.61
N GLN A 161 12.29 22.09 -30.67
CA GLN A 161 13.74 22.24 -30.60
C GLN A 161 14.14 23.48 -29.79
N LYS A 162 13.48 24.62 -30.01
CA LYS A 162 13.70 25.85 -29.24
C LYS A 162 13.38 25.66 -27.76
N GLY A 163 12.26 25.01 -27.43
CA GLY A 163 11.88 24.72 -26.05
C GLY A 163 12.84 23.78 -25.32
N ARG A 164 13.58 22.91 -26.03
CA ARG A 164 14.67 22.10 -25.45
C ARG A 164 15.92 22.94 -25.20
N ALA A 165 16.30 23.81 -26.14
CA ALA A 165 17.44 24.70 -25.99
C ALA A 165 17.28 25.71 -24.84
N ASP A 166 16.05 26.13 -24.54
CA ASP A 166 15.74 27.06 -23.45
C ASP A 166 15.68 26.38 -22.06
N ARG A 167 15.54 25.04 -22.02
CA ARG A 167 15.51 24.25 -20.79
C ARG A 167 16.89 23.85 -20.26
N ASP A 168 17.94 23.95 -21.08
CA ASP A 168 19.32 23.73 -20.65
C ASP A 168 20.00 25.08 -20.40
N PRO A 169 19.84 25.62 -19.18
CA PRO A 169 21.01 25.79 -18.33
C PRO A 169 20.78 25.37 -16.86
N ALA A 170 21.68 24.51 -16.37
CA ALA A 170 22.03 24.23 -14.97
C ALA A 170 21.08 23.38 -14.07
N GLY A 171 21.58 22.20 -13.70
CA GLY A 171 21.47 21.65 -12.33
C GLY A 171 20.82 20.27 -12.18
N PRO A 172 21.50 19.26 -11.59
CA PRO A 172 20.86 18.01 -11.21
C PRO A 172 20.10 18.23 -9.89
N VAL A 173 18.78 18.43 -9.96
CA VAL A 173 17.92 18.28 -8.78
C VAL A 173 17.52 16.82 -8.69
N GLY A 174 18.39 16.03 -8.06
CA GLY A 174 18.02 14.71 -7.57
C GLY A 174 17.01 14.87 -6.43
N CYS A 175 15.75 14.51 -6.67
CA CYS A 175 14.82 14.24 -5.58
C CYS A 175 15.27 12.94 -4.90
N PRO A 176 15.58 12.91 -3.59
CA PRO A 176 15.77 11.67 -2.89
C PRO A 176 14.40 11.00 -2.75
N GLY A 177 14.14 10.01 -3.61
CA GLY A 177 13.06 9.07 -3.43
C GLY A 177 13.28 8.34 -2.12
N VAL A 178 12.39 8.58 -1.15
CA VAL A 178 12.31 7.78 0.07
C VAL A 178 11.85 6.38 -0.34
N GLN A 179 12.82 5.48 -0.56
CA GLN A 179 12.55 4.05 -0.58
C GLN A 179 12.19 3.62 0.85
N VAL A 180 10.90 3.54 1.13
CA VAL A 180 10.42 2.73 2.27
C VAL A 180 10.34 1.30 1.78
N SER A 181 11.43 0.55 1.96
CA SER A 181 11.40 -0.90 1.85
C SER A 181 10.64 -1.48 3.05
N PRO A 182 9.67 -2.39 2.84
CA PRO A 182 9.16 -3.22 3.92
C PRO A 182 10.16 -4.36 4.15
N ALA A 183 10.70 -4.47 5.36
CA ALA A 183 11.41 -5.65 5.83
C ALA A 183 10.40 -6.64 6.48
N PRO A 184 10.70 -7.95 6.48
CA PRO A 184 9.73 -9.03 6.69
C PRO A 184 9.20 -9.15 8.11
#